data_AF-A0A7M1QV13-F1
#
_entry.id   AF-A0A7M1QV13-F1
#
_cell.length_a   1.000
_cell.length_b   1.000
_cell.length_c   1.000
_cell.angle_alpha   90.00
_cell.angle_beta   90.00
_cell.angle_gamma   90.00
#
_symmetry.space_group_name_H-M   'P 1'
#
loop_
_entity.id
_entity.type
_entity.pdbx_description
1 polymer ?
#
loop_
_entity_poly.entity_id
_entity_poly.type
_entity_poly.pdbx_seq_one_letter_code
_entity_poly.pdbx_strand_id
1 'polypeptide(L)'
;MAEKPKDTYALGPYLQLLYRHLPGMAKTKQGFVKDFFDIILDTYQLEEFESANEAQRPIGATAIQAGVWKGVNETDLNKIFNGKRRLPAWKARSFAAHIDQSALEDLLSQLSIDALEDFQRALAEFGITIAALEELSAALTRWLQAILDANSQGKDILADNIPVAPIIELFEGIELSKGRIEGQKLKLGRSQVRWPDAPKPPEAPDADIEGRYIRQLCLAFGSFDQANYAQDTDLPECHEREYQEQRGYFWDAQGLSRNLRDVLEDQGVFDQLKDDLYDGVIDTCRDDHPNGLKRMRATLTASTRTQLTASVITQFPTLIQNRHRKGMCHVLTNEGRMMWVDE
;
A
#
# COMPACT_ATOMS: atom_id res chain seq x y z
N MET A 1 30.17 13.98 7.21
CA MET A 1 29.00 13.68 8.07
C MET A 1 29.02 14.69 9.19
N ALA A 2 28.02 15.58 9.25
CA ALA A 2 27.88 16.47 10.40
C ALA A 2 27.72 15.62 11.66
N GLU A 3 28.39 15.98 12.75
CA GLU A 3 28.21 15.30 14.04
C GLU A 3 26.74 15.43 14.45
N LYS A 4 26.05 14.29 14.61
CA LYS A 4 24.66 14.27 15.10
C LYS A 4 24.58 15.07 16.40
N PRO A 5 23.61 15.98 16.56
CA PRO A 5 23.46 16.75 17.79
C PRO A 5 23.34 15.80 18.99
N LYS A 6 24.30 15.83 19.91
CA LYS A 6 24.17 15.13 21.20
C LYS A 6 22.95 15.67 21.94
N ASP A 7 22.21 14.79 22.58
CA ASP A 7 21.10 15.11 23.49
C ASP A 7 19.89 15.83 22.84
N THR A 8 19.53 15.47 21.60
CA THR A 8 18.37 16.03 20.89
C THR A 8 17.34 14.94 20.55
N TYR A 9 16.07 15.20 20.88
CA TYR A 9 14.92 14.38 20.49
C TYR A 9 14.41 14.76 19.10
N ALA A 10 14.03 13.75 18.31
CA ALA A 10 13.82 13.86 16.87
C ALA A 10 12.67 14.79 16.43
N LEU A 11 11.63 14.93 17.26
CA LEU A 11 10.52 15.83 16.98
C LEU A 11 10.97 17.31 16.92
N GLY A 12 12.02 17.68 17.65
CA GLY A 12 12.51 19.05 17.66
C GLY A 12 13.06 19.52 16.31
N PRO A 13 14.07 18.83 15.74
CA PRO A 13 14.57 19.11 14.41
C PRO A 13 13.50 19.11 13.32
N TYR A 14 12.55 18.16 13.39
CA TYR A 14 11.40 18.10 12.49
C TYR A 14 10.59 19.41 12.51
N LEU A 15 10.19 19.85 13.71
CA LEU A 15 9.41 21.08 13.89
C LEU A 15 10.21 22.34 13.49
N GLN A 16 11.50 22.39 13.80
CA GLN A 16 12.35 23.53 13.46
C GLN A 16 12.55 23.68 11.95
N LEU A 17 12.62 22.56 11.23
CA LEU A 17 12.71 22.56 9.78
C LEU A 17 11.44 23.14 9.17
N LEU A 18 10.28 22.63 9.57
CA LEU A 18 8.97 23.13 9.11
C LEU A 18 8.73 24.60 9.50
N TYR A 19 9.10 24.99 10.72
CA TYR A 19 8.93 26.36 11.22
C TYR A 19 9.65 27.41 10.38
N ARG A 20 10.74 27.03 9.70
CA ARG A 20 11.48 27.96 8.82
C ARG A 20 10.74 28.28 7.53
N HIS A 21 9.93 27.34 7.05
CA HIS A 21 9.40 27.38 5.68
C HIS A 21 7.88 27.45 5.59
N LEU A 22 7.13 27.00 6.61
CA LEU A 22 5.68 27.01 6.58
C LEU A 22 5.12 28.42 6.81
N PRO A 23 4.40 28.99 5.83
CA PRO A 23 3.71 30.27 6.00
C PRO A 23 2.43 30.11 6.84
N GLY A 24 1.85 31.22 7.28
CA GLY A 24 0.50 31.23 7.87
C GLY A 24 0.36 30.75 9.31
N MET A 25 1.42 30.24 9.94
CA MET A 25 1.42 29.81 11.35
C MET A 25 1.96 30.86 12.32
N ALA A 26 1.69 30.66 13.61
CA ALA A 26 2.19 31.49 14.68
C ALA A 26 3.73 31.52 14.72
N LYS A 27 4.28 32.74 14.85
CA LYS A 27 5.73 32.99 14.94
C LYS A 27 6.34 32.68 16.31
N THR A 28 5.54 32.25 17.28
CA THR A 28 6.07 31.76 18.55
C THR A 28 6.27 30.26 18.45
N LYS A 29 7.35 29.74 19.04
CA LYS A 29 7.64 28.29 19.04
C LYS A 29 6.46 27.46 19.57
N GLN A 30 5.82 27.93 20.64
CA GLN A 30 4.66 27.25 21.23
C GLN A 30 3.43 27.34 20.34
N GLY A 31 3.18 28.51 19.74
CA GLY A 31 2.06 28.70 18.81
C GLY A 31 2.22 27.81 17.60
N PHE A 32 3.40 27.80 16.97
CA PHE A 32 3.69 26.93 15.82
C PHE A 32 3.41 25.45 16.13
N VAL A 33 3.85 24.96 17.29
CA VAL A 33 3.61 23.56 17.68
C VAL A 33 2.12 23.27 17.88
N LYS A 34 1.33 24.22 18.36
CA LYS A 34 -0.12 24.07 18.46
C LYS A 34 -0.74 24.06 17.06
N ASP A 35 -0.54 25.14 16.30
CA ASP A 35 -1.09 25.32 14.96
C ASP A 35 -0.77 24.14 14.05
N PHE A 36 0.48 23.69 14.03
CA PHE A 36 0.91 22.56 13.21
C PHE A 36 0.11 21.30 13.52
N PHE A 37 0.05 20.89 14.80
CA PHE A 37 -0.66 19.67 15.19
C PHE A 37 -2.18 19.81 15.18
N ASP A 38 -2.72 21.02 15.36
CA ASP A 38 -4.16 21.27 15.19
C ASP A 38 -4.58 21.12 13.71
N ILE A 39 -3.68 21.37 12.75
CA ILE A 39 -3.92 21.17 11.32
C ILE A 39 -3.81 19.70 10.92
N ILE A 40 -2.73 19.02 11.34
CA ILE A 40 -2.41 17.68 10.84
C ILE A 40 -3.05 16.53 11.63
N LEU A 41 -3.91 16.85 12.60
CA LEU A 41 -4.62 15.86 13.39
C LEU A 41 -6.13 16.02 13.23
N ASP A 42 -6.82 14.91 12.97
CA ASP A 42 -8.29 14.88 13.01
C ASP A 42 -8.76 15.02 14.47
N THR A 43 -9.11 16.24 14.84
CA THR A 43 -9.53 16.61 16.21
C THR A 43 -10.83 15.94 16.64
N TYR A 44 -11.72 15.62 15.71
CA TYR A 44 -12.98 14.93 16.02
C TYR A 44 -12.73 13.49 16.46
N GLN A 45 -11.81 12.79 15.80
CA GLN A 45 -11.48 11.40 16.14
C GLN A 45 -10.62 11.29 17.41
N LEU A 46 -9.86 12.32 17.75
CA LEU A 46 -9.01 12.34 18.94
C LEU A 46 -9.80 12.31 20.25
N GLU A 47 -10.96 12.98 20.33
CA GLU A 47 -11.77 13.04 21.55
C GLU A 47 -12.46 11.70 21.87
N GLU A 48 -12.71 10.86 20.84
CA GLU A 48 -13.34 9.54 21.00
C GLU A 48 -12.35 8.45 21.46
N PHE A 49 -11.04 8.66 21.27
CA PHE A 49 -9.99 7.65 21.48
C PHE A 49 -9.15 7.83 22.75
N GLU A 50 -9.29 8.92 23.50
CA GLU A 50 -8.64 9.02 24.83
C GLU A 50 -9.12 7.84 25.69
N SER A 51 -8.21 6.95 26.09
CA SER A 51 -8.59 5.84 26.97
C SER A 51 -9.24 6.39 28.24
N ALA A 52 -10.17 5.66 28.86
CA ALA A 52 -10.84 6.13 30.09
C ALA A 52 -9.84 6.58 31.18
N ASN A 53 -8.67 5.94 31.24
CA ASN A 53 -7.57 6.30 32.12
C ASN A 53 -6.84 7.60 31.72
N GLU A 54 -6.74 7.92 30.43
CA GLU A 54 -6.14 9.16 29.93
C GLU A 54 -7.10 10.33 30.03
N ALA A 55 -8.39 10.12 29.74
CA ALA A 55 -9.45 11.12 29.90
C ALA A 55 -9.66 11.52 31.37
N GLN A 56 -9.43 10.59 32.31
CA GLN A 56 -9.56 10.80 33.76
C GLN A 56 -8.27 11.23 34.47
N ARG A 57 -7.15 11.41 33.75
CA ARG A 57 -5.90 11.87 34.38
C ARG A 57 -6.10 13.28 34.94
N PRO A 58 -5.75 13.53 36.21
CA PRO A 58 -5.83 14.88 36.77
C PRO A 58 -4.89 15.81 36.00
N ILE A 59 -5.48 16.81 35.34
CA ILE A 59 -4.75 17.83 34.59
C ILE A 59 -4.19 18.83 35.61
N GLY A 60 -2.87 18.98 35.65
CA GLY A 60 -2.22 19.97 36.52
C GLY A 60 -2.65 21.39 36.15
N ALA A 61 -2.65 22.31 37.12
CA ALA A 61 -3.10 23.70 36.92
C ALA A 61 -2.33 24.45 35.81
N THR A 62 -1.12 24.00 35.48
CA THR A 62 -0.24 24.57 34.44
C THR A 62 -0.29 23.85 33.09
N ALA A 63 -1.10 22.78 32.99
CA ALA A 63 -1.25 22.02 31.77
C ALA A 63 -2.34 22.63 30.87
N ILE A 64 -2.20 22.41 29.58
CA ILE A 64 -3.16 22.82 28.56
C ILE A 64 -4.49 22.08 28.82
N GLN A 65 -5.60 22.83 28.81
CA GLN A 65 -6.90 22.34 29.27
C GLN A 65 -7.76 21.75 28.14
N ALA A 66 -7.49 22.10 26.88
CA ALA A 66 -8.31 21.73 25.73
C ALA A 66 -7.46 21.54 24.46
N GLY A 67 -8.07 20.95 23.42
CA GLY A 67 -7.44 20.66 22.13
C GLY A 67 -6.48 19.47 22.18
N VAL A 68 -5.79 19.21 21.06
CA VAL A 68 -4.91 18.02 20.89
C VAL A 68 -3.80 17.95 21.93
N TRP A 69 -3.41 19.10 22.50
CA TRP A 69 -2.36 19.22 23.51
C TRP A 69 -2.85 19.14 24.97
N LYS A 70 -4.14 18.87 25.20
CA LYS A 70 -4.71 18.68 26.54
C LYS A 70 -3.83 17.76 27.40
N GLY A 71 -3.53 18.19 28.63
CA GLY A 71 -2.70 17.47 29.60
C GLY A 71 -1.17 17.70 29.47
N VAL A 72 -0.70 18.44 28.47
CA VAL A 72 0.73 18.82 28.32
C VAL A 72 0.97 20.23 28.86
N ASN A 73 2.08 20.46 29.57
CA ASN A 73 2.43 21.82 30.03
C ASN A 73 2.83 22.70 28.84
N GLU A 74 2.40 23.96 28.85
CA GLU A 74 2.74 24.90 27.79
C GLU A 74 4.26 25.15 27.69
N THR A 75 4.96 25.15 28.82
CA THR A 75 6.44 25.24 28.86
C THR A 75 7.13 24.03 28.23
N ASP A 76 6.48 22.87 28.20
CA ASP A 76 7.03 21.66 27.58
C ASP A 76 6.95 21.70 26.05
N LEU A 77 5.98 22.43 25.45
CA LEU A 77 5.93 22.64 23.99
C LEU A 77 7.20 23.30 23.47
N ASN A 78 7.70 24.31 24.20
CA ASN A 78 8.98 24.93 23.90
C ASN A 78 10.14 23.93 23.97
N LYS A 79 10.17 23.05 24.97
CA LYS A 79 11.23 22.04 25.08
C LYS A 79 11.13 21.00 23.96
N ILE A 80 9.92 20.60 23.58
CA ILE A 80 9.67 19.69 22.45
C ILE A 80 10.17 20.32 21.15
N PHE A 81 9.78 21.56 20.85
CA PHE A 81 10.25 22.31 19.67
C PHE A 81 11.78 22.37 19.60
N ASN A 82 12.45 22.64 20.73
CA ASN A 82 13.92 22.72 20.77
C ASN A 82 14.60 21.34 20.85
N GLY A 83 13.86 20.23 20.77
CA GLY A 83 14.40 18.87 20.87
C GLY A 83 14.95 18.52 22.25
N LYS A 84 14.63 19.30 23.29
CA LYS A 84 15.09 19.10 24.68
C LYS A 84 14.15 18.23 25.51
N ARG A 85 12.98 17.89 24.96
CA ARG A 85 12.01 17.00 25.61
C ARG A 85 11.35 16.11 24.56
N ARG A 86 11.26 14.82 24.86
CA ARG A 86 10.50 13.86 24.08
C ARG A 86 9.00 14.07 24.26
N LEU A 87 8.22 13.81 23.20
CA LEU A 87 6.77 13.72 23.32
C LEU A 87 6.40 12.62 24.31
N PRO A 88 5.51 12.87 25.28
CA PRO A 88 5.05 11.82 26.20
C PRO A 88 4.45 10.64 25.43
N ALA A 89 4.78 9.41 25.83
CA ALA A 89 4.41 8.20 25.09
C ALA A 89 2.91 8.06 24.84
N TRP A 90 2.08 8.47 25.80
CA TRP A 90 0.63 8.48 25.66
C TRP A 90 0.14 9.48 24.61
N LYS A 91 0.74 10.67 24.55
CA LYS A 91 0.41 11.70 23.56
C LYS A 91 0.90 11.28 22.17
N ALA A 92 2.07 10.65 22.10
CA ALA A 92 2.62 10.11 20.86
C ALA A 92 1.75 8.98 20.29
N ARG A 93 1.22 8.07 21.12
CA ARG A 93 0.25 7.05 20.68
C ARG A 93 -1.01 7.66 20.08
N SER A 94 -1.57 8.67 20.77
CA SER A 94 -2.74 9.39 20.29
C SER A 94 -2.45 10.08 18.97
N PHE A 95 -1.36 10.83 18.84
CA PHE A 95 -1.01 11.50 17.59
C PHE A 95 -0.76 10.51 16.44
N ALA A 96 -0.02 9.43 16.68
CA ALA A 96 0.31 8.43 15.66
C ALA A 96 -0.92 7.76 15.02
N ALA A 97 -2.04 7.69 15.74
CA ALA A 97 -3.28 7.07 15.27
C ALA A 97 -4.17 8.00 14.44
N HIS A 98 -3.92 9.31 14.47
CA HIS A 98 -4.85 10.33 13.95
C HIS A 98 -4.17 11.39 13.09
N ILE A 99 -3.00 11.07 12.50
CA ILE A 99 -2.39 11.94 11.51
C ILE A 99 -3.30 11.96 10.27
N ASP A 100 -3.74 13.15 9.89
CA ASP A 100 -4.37 13.37 8.60
C ASP A 100 -3.27 13.63 7.56
N GLN A 101 -2.98 12.60 6.77
CA GLN A 101 -1.97 12.67 5.73
C GLN A 101 -2.32 13.71 4.65
N SER A 102 -3.61 13.85 4.30
CA SER A 102 -4.06 14.82 3.31
C SER A 102 -3.85 16.25 3.82
N ALA A 103 -4.14 16.50 5.10
CA ALA A 103 -3.92 17.81 5.70
C ALA A 103 -2.43 18.20 5.74
N LEU A 104 -1.54 17.23 5.99
CA LEU A 104 -0.09 17.46 5.94
C LEU A 104 0.38 17.72 4.49
N GLU A 105 -0.11 16.97 3.51
CA GLU A 105 0.17 17.19 2.09
C GLU A 105 -0.27 18.59 1.63
N ASP A 106 -1.49 18.99 1.97
CA ASP A 106 -2.04 20.32 1.67
C ASP A 106 -1.22 21.43 2.32
N LEU A 107 -0.74 21.21 3.54
CA LEU A 107 0.10 22.17 4.26
C LEU A 107 1.47 22.31 3.59
N LEU A 108 2.07 21.21 3.14
CA LEU A 108 3.37 21.19 2.48
C LEU A 108 3.32 21.71 1.03
N SER A 109 2.16 21.64 0.38
CA SER A 109 1.95 22.22 -0.97
C SER A 109 2.20 23.74 -1.03
N GLN A 110 2.19 24.41 0.13
CA GLN A 110 2.39 25.85 0.27
C GLN A 110 3.87 26.27 0.35
N LEU A 111 4.79 25.29 0.35
CA LEU A 111 6.22 25.54 0.45
C LEU A 111 6.79 26.13 -0.85
N SER A 112 7.75 27.05 -0.71
CA SER A 112 8.49 27.56 -1.87
C SER A 112 9.50 26.53 -2.38
N ILE A 113 9.88 26.66 -3.66
CA ILE A 113 10.94 25.83 -4.28
C ILE A 113 12.26 25.95 -3.48
N ASP A 114 12.58 27.15 -2.98
CA ASP A 114 13.78 27.40 -2.17
C ASP A 114 13.82 26.60 -0.86
N ALA A 115 12.67 26.17 -0.35
CA ALA A 115 12.61 25.34 0.85
C ALA A 115 13.21 23.94 0.60
N LEU A 116 13.13 23.42 -0.64
CA LEU A 116 13.56 22.07 -0.98
C LEU A 116 15.02 21.79 -0.65
N GLU A 117 15.93 22.72 -0.96
CA GLU A 117 17.35 22.54 -0.68
C GLU A 117 17.63 22.48 0.82
N ASP A 118 16.92 23.29 1.62
CA ASP A 118 17.01 23.29 3.07
C ASP A 118 16.44 21.98 3.66
N PHE A 119 15.32 21.48 3.11
CA PHE A 119 14.76 20.17 3.48
C PHE A 119 15.71 19.02 3.11
N GLN A 120 16.26 19.00 1.90
CA GLN A 120 17.24 18.01 1.45
C GLN A 120 18.44 17.94 2.38
N ARG A 121 19.01 19.09 2.73
CA ARG A 121 20.16 19.18 3.61
C ARG A 121 19.84 18.67 5.01
N ALA A 122 18.70 19.09 5.58
CA ALA A 122 18.28 18.66 6.90
C ALA A 122 17.98 17.16 6.96
N LEU A 123 17.19 16.63 6.01
CA LEU A 123 16.85 15.21 5.94
C LEU A 123 18.07 14.32 5.74
N ALA A 124 19.06 14.76 4.95
CA ALA A 124 20.31 14.03 4.74
C ALA A 124 21.11 13.87 6.05
N GLU A 125 21.06 14.84 6.98
CA GLU A 125 21.65 14.69 8.32
C GLU A 125 21.00 13.56 9.13
N PHE A 126 19.74 13.24 8.83
CA PHE A 126 18.96 12.15 9.43
C PHE A 126 19.05 10.84 8.65
N GLY A 127 19.85 10.78 7.57
CA GLY A 127 19.98 9.61 6.71
C GLY A 127 18.78 9.39 5.78
N ILE A 128 17.98 10.43 5.56
CA ILE A 128 16.84 10.44 4.65
C ILE A 128 17.27 11.23 3.39
N THR A 129 17.33 10.55 2.25
CA THR A 129 17.67 11.17 0.96
C THR A 129 16.38 11.35 0.15
N ILE A 130 16.17 12.54 -0.40
CA ILE A 130 15.07 12.82 -1.33
C ILE A 130 15.66 13.23 -2.69
N ALA A 131 15.18 12.63 -3.78
CA ALA A 131 15.71 12.88 -5.13
C ALA A 131 14.94 13.99 -5.85
N ALA A 132 13.62 14.09 -5.63
CA ALA A 132 12.75 15.11 -6.21
C ALA A 132 11.90 15.86 -5.15
N LEU A 133 11.35 17.03 -5.55
CA LEU A 133 10.42 17.83 -4.72
C LEU A 133 9.13 17.08 -4.41
N GLU A 134 8.67 16.26 -5.35
CA GLU A 134 7.43 15.47 -5.27
C GLU A 134 7.50 14.44 -4.13
N GLU A 135 8.70 13.98 -3.77
CA GLU A 135 8.94 13.05 -2.66
C GLU A 135 8.93 13.73 -1.28
N LEU A 136 9.03 15.07 -1.22
CA LEU A 136 9.24 15.80 0.04
C LEU A 136 8.09 15.59 1.02
N SER A 137 6.85 15.56 0.54
CA SER A 137 5.69 15.34 1.39
C SER A 137 5.73 13.96 2.04
N ALA A 138 5.84 12.91 1.23
CA ALA A 138 5.93 11.53 1.70
C ALA A 138 7.11 11.32 2.66
N ALA A 139 8.26 11.95 2.37
CA ALA A 139 9.44 11.95 3.23
C ALA A 139 9.15 12.49 4.63
N LEU A 140 8.50 13.65 4.71
CA LEU A 140 8.18 14.33 5.96
C LEU A 140 7.07 13.60 6.73
N THR A 141 6.04 13.09 6.06
CA THR A 141 4.99 12.26 6.66
C THR A 141 5.60 11.02 7.31
N ARG A 142 6.45 10.29 6.59
CA ARG A 142 7.11 9.09 7.10
C ARG A 142 8.06 9.40 8.25
N TRP A 143 8.81 10.51 8.17
CA TRP A 143 9.69 10.92 9.27
C TRP A 143 8.88 11.23 10.53
N LEU A 144 7.77 11.95 10.41
CA LEU A 144 6.87 12.22 11.54
C LEU A 144 6.28 10.93 12.13
N GLN A 145 5.78 10.02 11.30
CA GLN A 145 5.24 8.74 11.77
C GLN A 145 6.30 7.95 12.55
N ALA A 146 7.52 7.83 12.02
CA ALA A 146 8.61 7.14 12.70
C ALA A 146 8.97 7.78 14.06
N ILE A 147 8.94 9.12 14.14
CA ILE A 147 9.15 9.86 15.39
C ILE A 147 8.04 9.52 16.40
N LEU A 148 6.77 9.55 15.98
CA LEU A 148 5.63 9.31 16.84
C LEU A 148 5.59 7.85 17.32
N ASP A 149 5.83 6.88 16.43
CA ASP A 149 5.89 5.46 16.76
C ASP A 149 6.98 5.15 17.79
N ALA A 150 8.18 5.72 17.62
CA ALA A 150 9.25 5.56 18.59
C ALA A 150 8.86 6.18 19.95
N ASN A 151 8.34 7.41 19.95
CA ASN A 151 7.92 8.10 21.16
C ASN A 151 6.79 7.35 21.88
N SER A 152 5.88 6.71 21.13
CA SER A 152 4.75 5.91 21.63
C SER A 152 5.20 4.71 22.50
N GLN A 153 6.38 4.18 22.18
CA GLN A 153 7.06 3.08 22.88
C GLN A 153 8.01 3.58 23.97
N GLY A 154 8.05 4.88 24.23
CA GLY A 154 8.99 5.47 25.17
C GLY A 154 10.44 5.42 24.70
N LYS A 155 10.67 5.43 23.38
CA LYS A 155 11.97 5.55 22.70
C LYS A 155 12.03 6.82 21.85
N ASP A 156 13.17 7.18 21.29
CA ASP A 156 13.33 8.28 20.33
C ASP A 156 14.35 7.90 19.26
N ILE A 157 14.04 8.22 18.00
CA ILE A 157 14.86 7.76 16.87
C ILE A 157 16.28 8.34 16.86
N LEU A 158 16.49 9.54 17.43
CA LEU A 158 17.81 10.15 17.55
C LEU A 158 18.51 9.71 18.83
N ALA A 159 17.83 9.83 19.98
CA ALA A 159 18.44 9.54 21.27
C ALA A 159 18.84 8.05 21.40
N ASP A 160 18.03 7.14 20.84
CA ASP A 160 18.25 5.70 20.88
C ASP A 160 18.93 5.15 19.61
N ASN A 161 19.35 6.02 18.68
CA ASN A 161 19.94 5.64 17.38
C ASN A 161 19.12 4.60 16.61
N ILE A 162 17.80 4.75 16.60
CA ILE A 162 16.92 3.84 15.87
C ILE A 162 17.05 4.19 14.38
N PRO A 163 17.38 3.23 13.51
CA PRO A 163 17.44 3.49 12.08
C PRO A 163 16.03 3.80 11.58
N VAL A 164 15.85 4.98 10.99
CA VAL A 164 14.68 5.26 10.15
C VAL A 164 14.90 4.48 8.87
N ALA A 165 13.96 3.59 8.53
CA ALA A 165 14.01 2.93 7.22
C ALA A 165 14.05 4.04 6.16
N PRO A 166 14.97 3.98 5.17
CA PRO A 166 15.01 4.98 4.11
C PRO A 166 13.62 5.14 3.48
N ILE A 167 13.39 6.28 2.83
CA ILE A 167 12.32 6.40 1.85
C ILE A 167 12.66 5.36 0.79
N ILE A 168 12.16 4.16 0.99
CA ILE A 168 12.10 3.19 -0.06
C ILE A 168 10.89 3.70 -0.81
N GLU A 169 11.18 4.56 -1.79
CA GLU A 169 10.45 4.62 -3.04
C GLU A 169 9.86 3.23 -3.25
N LEU A 170 8.55 3.10 -3.02
CA LEU A 170 7.92 1.81 -3.27
C LEU A 170 8.11 1.48 -4.77
N PHE A 171 8.42 2.48 -5.63
CA PHE A 171 8.53 2.30 -7.08
C PHE A 171 9.53 3.15 -7.89
N GLU A 172 10.17 4.20 -7.38
CA GLU A 172 11.26 4.88 -8.11
C GLU A 172 12.63 4.31 -7.74
N GLY A 173 13.64 4.46 -8.61
CA GLY A 173 15.03 4.05 -8.34
C GLY A 173 15.35 2.54 -8.26
N ILE A 174 14.37 1.63 -8.28
CA ILE A 174 14.64 0.20 -8.41
C ILE A 174 15.25 -0.03 -9.80
N GLU A 175 16.48 -0.55 -9.90
CA GLU A 175 16.86 -1.29 -11.09
C GLU A 175 15.78 -2.35 -11.29
N LEU A 176 14.88 -2.12 -12.27
CA LEU A 176 13.67 -2.89 -12.62
C LEU A 176 13.93 -4.41 -12.75
N SER A 177 15.21 -4.80 -12.74
CA SER A 177 15.75 -6.15 -12.78
C SER A 177 15.84 -6.91 -11.45
N LYS A 178 15.47 -6.35 -10.27
CA LYS A 178 15.74 -7.01 -8.96
C LYS A 178 14.54 -7.29 -8.03
N GLY A 179 13.30 -7.00 -8.45
CA GLY A 179 12.11 -7.49 -7.73
C GLY A 179 11.88 -8.97 -7.97
N ARG A 180 12.06 -9.82 -6.95
CA ARG A 180 11.86 -11.27 -7.09
C ARG A 180 11.09 -11.93 -5.96
N ILE A 181 10.21 -12.84 -6.33
CA ILE A 181 9.63 -13.81 -5.38
C ILE A 181 10.69 -14.87 -5.11
N GLU A 182 11.11 -15.00 -3.85
CA GLU A 182 12.04 -16.04 -3.40
C GLU A 182 11.46 -16.71 -2.15
N GLY A 183 10.84 -17.87 -2.34
CA GLY A 183 9.95 -18.47 -1.35
C GLY A 183 8.68 -17.63 -1.16
N GLN A 184 8.11 -17.62 0.06
CA GLN A 184 6.91 -16.85 0.39
C GLN A 184 7.20 -15.37 0.70
N LYS A 185 8.16 -14.77 -0.03
CA LYS A 185 8.63 -13.40 0.19
C LYS A 185 8.89 -12.70 -1.14
N LEU A 186 8.36 -11.50 -1.27
CA LEU A 186 8.72 -10.56 -2.32
C LEU A 186 9.94 -9.77 -1.85
N LYS A 187 11.08 -9.97 -2.50
CA LYS A 187 12.31 -9.21 -2.28
C LYS A 187 12.33 -8.01 -3.22
N LEU A 188 12.44 -6.82 -2.64
CA LEU A 188 12.59 -5.54 -3.33
C LEU A 188 13.93 -4.93 -2.88
N GLY A 189 14.99 -5.22 -3.63
CA GLY A 189 16.35 -4.83 -3.24
C GLY A 189 16.78 -5.43 -1.89
N ARG A 190 16.87 -4.62 -0.85
CA ARG A 190 17.21 -5.04 0.54
C ARG A 190 15.98 -5.30 1.42
N SER A 191 14.80 -4.92 0.95
CA SER A 191 13.53 -5.13 1.66
C SER A 191 12.89 -6.45 1.29
N GLN A 192 12.12 -7.00 2.22
CA GLN A 192 11.31 -8.18 1.99
C GLN A 192 9.93 -7.99 2.62
N VAL A 193 8.90 -8.34 1.87
CA VAL A 193 7.51 -8.36 2.33
C VAL A 193 6.96 -9.78 2.18
N ARG A 194 5.99 -10.12 3.04
CA ARG A 194 5.34 -11.42 3.00
C ARG A 194 4.61 -11.57 1.66
N TRP A 195 4.86 -12.67 0.96
CA TRP A 195 4.22 -12.98 -0.31
C TRP A 195 3.84 -14.47 -0.33
N PRO A 196 2.76 -14.86 0.37
CA PRO A 196 2.36 -16.26 0.47
C PRO A 196 2.01 -16.84 -0.89
N ASP A 197 2.13 -18.17 -1.01
CA ASP A 197 1.63 -18.87 -2.19
C ASP A 197 0.11 -18.68 -2.35
N ALA A 198 -0.36 -18.87 -3.56
CA ALA A 198 -1.79 -18.94 -3.82
C ALA A 198 -2.42 -20.07 -3.00
N PRO A 199 -3.64 -19.87 -2.47
CA PRO A 199 -4.35 -20.95 -1.80
C PRO A 199 -4.59 -22.08 -2.80
N LYS A 200 -4.55 -23.32 -2.33
CA LYS A 200 -4.95 -24.45 -3.17
C LYS A 200 -6.45 -24.35 -3.45
N PRO A 201 -6.91 -24.71 -4.67
CA PRO A 201 -8.33 -24.82 -4.96
C PRO A 201 -9.02 -25.73 -3.93
N PRO A 202 -10.17 -25.33 -3.36
CA PRO A 202 -10.98 -26.22 -2.54
C PRO A 202 -11.42 -27.46 -3.32
N GLU A 203 -11.66 -28.56 -2.61
CA GLU A 203 -12.03 -29.85 -3.21
C GLU A 203 -13.30 -29.71 -4.09
N ALA A 204 -14.33 -29.07 -3.56
CA ALA A 204 -15.52 -28.69 -4.31
C ALA A 204 -15.48 -27.20 -4.69
N PRO A 205 -15.91 -26.83 -5.91
CA PRO A 205 -15.99 -25.43 -6.30
C PRO A 205 -17.09 -24.68 -5.53
N ASP A 206 -16.80 -23.45 -5.15
CA ASP A 206 -17.78 -22.54 -4.56
C ASP A 206 -18.52 -21.81 -5.68
N ALA A 207 -19.85 -21.94 -5.74
CA ALA A 207 -20.67 -21.34 -6.80
C ALA A 207 -20.64 -19.80 -6.78
N ASP A 208 -20.47 -19.18 -5.61
CA ASP A 208 -20.42 -17.71 -5.48
C ASP A 208 -19.08 -17.14 -5.92
N ILE A 209 -18.01 -17.96 -5.86
CA ILE A 209 -16.65 -17.55 -6.19
C ILE A 209 -16.23 -18.00 -7.60
N GLU A 210 -16.52 -19.24 -7.97
CA GLU A 210 -16.01 -19.90 -9.19
C GLU A 210 -17.12 -20.18 -10.23
N GLY A 211 -18.39 -19.97 -9.90
CA GLY A 211 -19.52 -20.57 -10.64
C GLY A 211 -19.61 -20.20 -12.11
N ARG A 212 -19.46 -18.93 -12.48
CA ARG A 212 -19.68 -18.50 -13.87
C ARG A 212 -18.56 -18.98 -14.79
N TYR A 213 -17.30 -18.85 -14.38
CA TYR A 213 -16.20 -19.31 -15.22
C TYR A 213 -16.15 -20.85 -15.30
N ILE A 214 -16.49 -21.57 -14.21
CA ILE A 214 -16.58 -23.04 -14.24
C ILE A 214 -17.66 -23.49 -15.21
N ARG A 215 -18.83 -22.83 -15.21
CA ARG A 215 -19.88 -23.13 -16.18
C ARG A 215 -19.41 -22.92 -17.61
N GLN A 216 -18.76 -21.79 -17.90
CA GLN A 216 -18.19 -21.51 -19.22
C GLN A 216 -17.10 -22.53 -19.61
N LEU A 217 -16.31 -23.03 -18.65
CA LEU A 217 -15.33 -24.09 -18.86
C LEU A 217 -16.00 -25.43 -19.23
N CYS A 218 -17.07 -25.81 -18.53
CA CYS A 218 -17.85 -27.03 -18.82
C CYS A 218 -18.50 -26.94 -20.21
N LEU A 219 -19.11 -25.81 -20.55
CA LEU A 219 -19.67 -25.54 -21.87
C LEU A 219 -18.60 -25.58 -22.96
N ALA A 220 -17.40 -25.05 -22.69
CA ALA A 220 -16.28 -25.09 -23.62
C ALA A 220 -15.87 -26.55 -23.93
N PHE A 221 -15.71 -27.40 -22.91
CA PHE A 221 -15.46 -28.83 -23.11
C PHE A 221 -16.60 -29.52 -23.89
N GLY A 222 -17.85 -29.26 -23.51
CA GLY A 222 -19.02 -29.83 -24.17
C GLY A 222 -19.11 -29.44 -25.65
N SER A 223 -18.76 -28.19 -25.99
CA SER A 223 -18.73 -27.71 -27.37
C SER A 223 -17.71 -28.44 -28.26
N PHE A 224 -16.61 -28.93 -27.67
CA PHE A 224 -15.60 -29.71 -28.38
C PHE A 224 -16.04 -31.16 -28.56
N ASP A 225 -16.62 -31.76 -27.52
CA ASP A 225 -17.09 -33.15 -27.53
C ASP A 225 -18.45 -33.32 -28.20
N GLN A 226 -19.13 -32.21 -28.53
CA GLN A 226 -20.53 -32.19 -28.97
C GLN A 226 -21.47 -32.81 -27.93
N ALA A 227 -21.21 -32.53 -26.65
CA ALA A 227 -21.96 -32.97 -25.49
C ALA A 227 -22.43 -31.77 -24.65
N ASN A 228 -23.41 -31.99 -23.78
CA ASN A 228 -23.87 -30.96 -22.85
C ASN A 228 -23.34 -31.27 -21.45
N TYR A 229 -22.42 -30.43 -20.96
CA TYR A 229 -21.91 -30.47 -19.59
C TYR A 229 -22.37 -29.20 -18.88
N ALA A 230 -23.38 -29.33 -18.01
CA ALA A 230 -24.00 -28.19 -17.33
C ALA A 230 -23.24 -27.78 -16.06
N GLN A 231 -22.53 -28.75 -15.46
CA GLN A 231 -21.78 -28.63 -14.23
C GLN A 231 -20.52 -29.50 -14.30
N ASP A 232 -19.59 -29.28 -13.38
CA ASP A 232 -18.30 -29.97 -13.36
C ASP A 232 -18.42 -31.48 -13.10
N THR A 233 -19.44 -31.91 -12.36
CA THR A 233 -19.73 -33.34 -12.13
C THR A 233 -20.16 -34.10 -13.38
N ASP A 234 -20.53 -33.39 -14.46
CA ASP A 234 -20.88 -34.00 -15.74
C ASP A 234 -19.64 -34.27 -16.61
N LEU A 235 -18.46 -33.76 -16.23
CA LEU A 235 -17.25 -33.85 -17.04
C LEU A 235 -16.67 -35.28 -17.07
N PRO A 236 -16.31 -35.80 -18.25
CA PRO A 236 -15.61 -37.07 -18.35
C PRO A 236 -14.18 -36.98 -17.82
N GLU A 237 -13.64 -38.13 -17.38
CA GLU A 237 -12.29 -38.27 -16.81
C GLU A 237 -11.19 -37.71 -17.74
N CYS A 238 -11.41 -37.72 -19.06
CA CYS A 238 -10.44 -37.18 -20.03
C CYS A 238 -10.19 -35.67 -19.89
N HIS A 239 -11.14 -34.89 -19.33
CA HIS A 239 -11.00 -33.45 -19.12
C HIS A 239 -10.60 -33.08 -17.69
N GLU A 240 -10.65 -34.03 -16.73
CA GLU A 240 -10.41 -33.77 -15.31
C GLU A 240 -9.07 -33.06 -15.07
N ARG A 241 -8.01 -33.52 -15.74
CA ARG A 241 -6.69 -32.89 -15.61
C ARG A 241 -6.69 -31.42 -16.05
N GLU A 242 -7.24 -31.11 -17.21
CA GLU A 242 -7.26 -29.74 -17.71
C GLU A 242 -8.19 -28.87 -16.86
N TYR A 243 -9.32 -29.42 -16.41
CA TYR A 243 -10.22 -28.76 -15.46
C TYR A 243 -9.50 -28.33 -14.18
N GLN A 244 -8.76 -29.25 -13.54
CA GLN A 244 -7.98 -28.95 -12.33
C GLN A 244 -6.86 -27.93 -12.61
N GLU A 245 -6.19 -28.01 -13.76
CA GLU A 245 -5.20 -27.01 -14.18
C GLU A 245 -5.83 -25.62 -14.35
N GLN A 246 -7.02 -25.52 -14.96
CA GLN A 246 -7.73 -24.24 -15.12
C GLN A 246 -8.20 -23.66 -13.78
N ARG A 247 -8.75 -24.49 -12.87
CA ARG A 247 -9.08 -24.05 -11.51
C ARG A 247 -7.85 -23.56 -10.76
N GLY A 248 -6.71 -24.24 -10.91
CA GLY A 248 -5.43 -23.80 -10.36
C GLY A 248 -5.07 -22.37 -10.80
N TYR A 249 -5.20 -22.06 -12.10
CA TYR A 249 -4.93 -20.72 -12.59
C TYR A 249 -5.83 -19.64 -12.00
N PHE A 250 -7.12 -19.92 -11.80
CA PHE A 250 -8.04 -18.97 -11.15
C PHE A 250 -7.57 -18.63 -9.73
N TRP A 251 -7.24 -19.65 -8.92
CA TRP A 251 -6.75 -19.44 -7.56
C TRP A 251 -5.36 -18.81 -7.51
N ASP A 252 -4.51 -19.07 -8.50
CA ASP A 252 -3.24 -18.35 -8.68
C ASP A 252 -3.48 -16.84 -8.89
N ALA A 253 -4.48 -16.45 -9.67
CA ALA A 253 -4.85 -15.03 -9.85
C ALA A 253 -5.48 -14.42 -8.59
N GLN A 254 -6.31 -15.16 -7.85
CA GLN A 254 -6.84 -14.72 -6.57
C GLN A 254 -5.73 -14.52 -5.52
N GLY A 255 -4.76 -15.43 -5.49
CA GLY A 255 -3.56 -15.31 -4.66
C GLY A 255 -2.74 -14.05 -5.00
N LEU A 256 -2.55 -13.78 -6.29
CA LEU A 256 -1.90 -12.55 -6.76
C LEU A 256 -2.69 -11.31 -6.32
N SER A 257 -4.01 -11.27 -6.54
CA SER A 257 -4.88 -10.16 -6.14
C SER A 257 -4.77 -9.87 -4.65
N ARG A 258 -4.88 -10.90 -3.80
CA ARG A 258 -4.71 -10.77 -2.34
C ARG A 258 -3.34 -10.24 -1.97
N ASN A 259 -2.27 -10.80 -2.53
CA ASN A 259 -0.91 -10.38 -2.19
C ASN A 259 -0.63 -8.93 -2.62
N LEU A 260 -1.18 -8.48 -3.75
CA LEU A 260 -1.08 -7.09 -4.18
C LEU A 260 -1.82 -6.17 -3.22
N ARG A 261 -3.05 -6.52 -2.83
CA ARG A 261 -3.83 -5.79 -1.81
C ARG A 261 -3.12 -5.68 -0.47
N ASP A 262 -2.42 -6.73 -0.04
CA ASP A 262 -1.73 -6.78 1.25
C ASP A 262 -0.43 -5.96 1.25
N VAL A 263 0.18 -5.74 0.08
CA VAL A 263 1.50 -5.12 -0.09
C VAL A 263 1.40 -3.67 -0.56
N LEU A 264 0.37 -3.32 -1.32
CA LEU A 264 0.20 -2.03 -1.97
C LEU A 264 -0.93 -1.24 -1.32
N GLU A 265 -0.72 0.07 -1.22
CA GLU A 265 -1.76 1.01 -0.75
C GLU A 265 -2.88 1.15 -1.79
N ASP A 266 -2.54 1.18 -3.08
CA ASP A 266 -3.51 1.21 -4.18
C ASP A 266 -4.18 -0.18 -4.35
N GLN A 267 -5.46 -0.22 -4.00
CA GLN A 267 -6.32 -1.40 -4.09
C GLN A 267 -6.76 -1.72 -5.53
N GLY A 268 -6.65 -0.76 -6.47
CA GLY A 268 -7.07 -0.90 -7.86
C GLY A 268 -6.05 -1.57 -8.78
N VAL A 269 -4.85 -1.88 -8.29
CA VAL A 269 -3.74 -2.39 -9.10
C VAL A 269 -4.08 -3.70 -9.83
N PHE A 270 -4.78 -4.62 -9.18
CA PHE A 270 -5.20 -5.87 -9.82
C PHE A 270 -6.26 -5.63 -10.90
N ASP A 271 -7.18 -4.69 -10.67
CA ASP A 271 -8.20 -4.33 -11.65
C ASP A 271 -7.57 -3.65 -12.88
N GLN A 272 -6.62 -2.74 -12.69
CA GLN A 272 -5.84 -2.13 -13.78
C GLN A 272 -5.13 -3.19 -14.64
N LEU A 273 -4.49 -4.19 -14.01
CA LEU A 273 -3.86 -5.30 -14.75
C LEU A 273 -4.87 -6.12 -15.55
N LYS A 274 -6.02 -6.40 -14.94
CA LYS A 274 -7.08 -7.20 -15.53
C LYS A 274 -7.73 -6.46 -16.70
N ASP A 275 -7.92 -5.15 -16.59
CA ASP A 275 -8.45 -4.28 -17.64
C ASP A 275 -7.49 -4.20 -18.84
N ASP A 276 -6.20 -3.97 -18.58
CA ASP A 276 -5.16 -3.97 -19.61
C ASP A 276 -5.04 -5.32 -20.31
N LEU A 277 -5.13 -6.42 -19.54
CA LEU A 277 -5.17 -7.76 -20.11
C LEU A 277 -6.41 -7.96 -20.98
N TYR A 278 -7.58 -7.53 -20.51
CA TYR A 278 -8.84 -7.64 -21.24
C TYR A 278 -8.74 -6.94 -22.59
N ASP A 279 -8.28 -5.69 -22.63
CA ASP A 279 -8.10 -4.93 -23.87
C ASP A 279 -7.15 -5.64 -24.84
N GLY A 280 -6.12 -6.31 -24.31
CA GLY A 280 -5.17 -7.05 -25.13
C GLY A 280 -5.59 -8.47 -25.57
N VAL A 281 -6.69 -9.03 -25.05
CA VAL A 281 -7.12 -10.40 -25.39
C VAL A 281 -8.55 -10.51 -25.93
N ILE A 282 -9.38 -9.48 -25.74
CA ILE A 282 -10.81 -9.53 -26.08
C ILE A 282 -11.05 -9.80 -27.56
N ASP A 283 -10.22 -9.24 -28.45
CA ASP A 283 -10.33 -9.47 -29.89
C ASP A 283 -10.04 -10.94 -30.24
N THR A 284 -9.05 -11.56 -29.60
CA THR A 284 -8.79 -13.00 -29.78
C THR A 284 -9.96 -13.85 -29.27
N CYS A 285 -10.58 -13.43 -28.17
CA CYS A 285 -11.75 -14.12 -27.62
C CYS A 285 -12.96 -14.03 -28.57
N ARG A 286 -13.16 -12.87 -29.21
CA ARG A 286 -14.27 -12.60 -30.14
C ARG A 286 -14.04 -13.13 -31.56
N ASP A 287 -12.83 -13.56 -31.88
CA ASP A 287 -12.48 -14.12 -33.19
C ASP A 287 -13.27 -15.40 -33.50
N ASP A 288 -13.26 -15.81 -34.76
CA ASP A 288 -13.95 -17.02 -35.21
C ASP A 288 -13.18 -18.28 -34.78
N HIS A 289 -13.77 -19.05 -33.88
CA HIS A 289 -13.22 -20.31 -33.39
C HIS A 289 -14.14 -21.49 -33.70
N PRO A 290 -13.60 -22.69 -34.01
CA PRO A 290 -14.42 -23.87 -34.30
C PRO A 290 -15.30 -24.34 -33.14
N ASN A 291 -14.94 -24.04 -31.90
CA ASN A 291 -15.68 -24.37 -30.69
C ASN A 291 -15.16 -23.56 -29.49
N GLY A 292 -15.89 -23.59 -28.38
CA GLY A 292 -15.57 -22.87 -27.16
C GLY A 292 -14.25 -23.29 -26.52
N LEU A 293 -13.87 -24.58 -26.59
CA LEU A 293 -12.58 -25.04 -26.06
C LEU A 293 -11.40 -24.42 -26.83
N LYS A 294 -11.54 -24.30 -28.16
CA LYS A 294 -10.53 -23.63 -29.00
C LYS A 294 -10.49 -22.13 -28.72
N ARG A 295 -11.63 -21.47 -28.56
CA ARG A 295 -11.73 -20.05 -28.16
C ARG A 295 -11.07 -19.78 -26.81
N MET A 296 -11.37 -20.60 -25.79
CA MET A 296 -10.75 -20.54 -24.47
C MET A 296 -9.24 -20.67 -24.57
N ARG A 297 -8.74 -21.75 -25.20
CA ARG A 297 -7.30 -22.00 -25.33
C ARG A 297 -6.57 -20.91 -26.11
N ALA A 298 -7.19 -20.37 -27.16
CA ALA A 298 -6.65 -19.24 -27.92
C ALA A 298 -6.55 -17.98 -27.05
N THR A 299 -7.60 -17.65 -26.30
CA THR A 299 -7.63 -16.50 -25.39
C THR A 299 -6.58 -16.63 -24.28
N LEU A 300 -6.51 -17.80 -23.64
CA LEU A 300 -5.50 -18.10 -22.62
C LEU A 300 -4.07 -18.13 -23.17
N THR A 301 -3.89 -18.41 -24.47
CA THR A 301 -2.58 -18.33 -25.12
C THR A 301 -2.21 -16.88 -25.42
N ALA A 302 -3.15 -16.09 -25.92
CA ALA A 302 -2.98 -14.66 -26.15
C ALA A 302 -2.59 -13.94 -24.85
N SER A 303 -3.23 -14.24 -23.73
CA SER A 303 -2.93 -13.60 -22.43
C SER A 303 -1.48 -13.77 -21.96
N THR A 304 -0.82 -14.87 -22.35
CA THR A 304 0.62 -15.11 -22.06
C THR A 304 1.56 -14.32 -22.96
N ARG A 305 1.08 -13.78 -24.07
CA ARG A 305 1.84 -13.02 -25.07
C ARG A 305 1.54 -11.53 -25.01
N THR A 306 0.37 -11.13 -24.52
CA THR A 306 -0.05 -9.74 -24.33
C THR A 306 0.94 -9.03 -23.42
N GLN A 307 1.49 -7.91 -23.89
CA GLN A 307 2.31 -7.05 -23.05
C GLN A 307 1.39 -6.27 -22.13
N LEU A 308 1.65 -6.30 -20.82
CA LEU A 308 0.93 -5.50 -19.84
C LEU A 308 1.77 -4.27 -19.52
N THR A 309 1.16 -3.09 -19.57
CA THR A 309 1.82 -1.80 -19.41
C THR A 309 1.07 -0.85 -18.46
N ALA A 310 -0.20 -1.11 -18.15
CA ALA A 310 -1.04 -0.19 -17.40
C ALA A 310 -0.73 -0.10 -15.90
N SER A 311 0.10 -1.00 -15.36
CA SER A 311 0.43 -1.02 -13.93
C SER A 311 1.93 -1.08 -13.68
N VAL A 312 2.39 -0.36 -12.67
CA VAL A 312 3.80 -0.34 -12.23
C VAL A 312 4.32 -1.74 -11.91
N ILE A 313 3.45 -2.66 -11.49
CA ILE A 313 3.87 -4.01 -11.11
C ILE A 313 4.29 -4.88 -12.31
N THR A 314 3.93 -4.48 -13.54
CA THR A 314 4.37 -5.17 -14.78
C THR A 314 5.86 -5.04 -15.02
N GLN A 315 6.49 -4.07 -14.36
CA GLN A 315 7.92 -3.84 -14.40
C GLN A 315 8.72 -4.90 -13.62
N PHE A 316 8.07 -5.73 -12.79
CA PHE A 316 8.71 -6.82 -12.05
C PHE A 316 8.46 -8.18 -12.72
N PRO A 317 9.44 -8.76 -13.44
CA PRO A 317 9.21 -9.90 -14.33
C PRO A 317 8.72 -11.17 -13.64
N THR A 318 8.95 -11.31 -12.33
CA THR A 318 8.62 -12.53 -11.58
C THR A 318 7.28 -12.47 -10.86
N LEU A 319 6.67 -11.28 -10.74
CA LEU A 319 5.39 -11.08 -10.05
C LEU A 319 4.22 -11.61 -10.88
N ILE A 320 4.19 -11.28 -12.17
CA ILE A 320 3.11 -11.68 -13.07
C ILE A 320 3.61 -12.81 -13.98
N GLN A 321 3.26 -14.04 -13.62
CA GLN A 321 3.58 -15.23 -14.39
C GLN A 321 2.42 -15.61 -15.31
N ASN A 322 2.70 -16.49 -16.27
CA ASN A 322 1.70 -16.97 -17.23
C ASN A 322 0.46 -17.60 -16.57
N ARG A 323 0.63 -18.26 -15.42
CA ARG A 323 -0.50 -18.81 -14.64
C ARG A 323 -1.45 -17.71 -14.14
N HIS A 324 -0.90 -16.59 -13.67
CA HIS A 324 -1.68 -15.43 -13.22
C HIS A 324 -2.44 -14.81 -14.39
N ARG A 325 -1.81 -14.69 -15.57
CA ARG A 325 -2.43 -14.17 -16.80
C ARG A 325 -3.60 -15.02 -17.26
N LYS A 326 -3.45 -16.34 -17.23
CA LYS A 326 -4.56 -17.27 -17.51
C LYS A 326 -5.68 -17.16 -16.47
N GLY A 327 -5.31 -17.07 -15.19
CA GLY A 327 -6.27 -16.87 -14.11
C GLY A 327 -7.07 -15.57 -14.21
N MET A 328 -6.44 -14.47 -14.63
CA MET A 328 -7.14 -13.20 -14.86
C MET A 328 -8.20 -13.31 -15.96
N CYS A 329 -7.97 -14.14 -16.99
CA CYS A 329 -9.02 -14.45 -17.97
C CYS A 329 -10.20 -15.18 -17.32
N HIS A 330 -9.94 -16.11 -16.40
CA HIS A 330 -10.99 -16.79 -15.64
C HIS A 330 -11.77 -15.82 -14.76
N VAL A 331 -11.09 -14.87 -14.11
CA VAL A 331 -11.74 -13.81 -13.32
C VAL A 331 -12.62 -12.93 -14.21
N LEU A 332 -12.14 -12.50 -15.38
CA LEU A 332 -12.92 -11.75 -16.37
C LEU A 332 -14.15 -12.52 -16.85
N THR A 333 -14.01 -13.82 -17.11
CA THR A 333 -15.16 -14.69 -17.43
C THR A 333 -16.14 -14.78 -16.27
N ASN A 334 -15.63 -14.88 -15.05
CA ASN A 334 -16.46 -14.94 -13.85
C ASN A 334 -17.25 -13.65 -13.60
N GLU A 335 -16.68 -12.50 -13.99
CA GLU A 335 -17.34 -11.19 -13.97
C GLU A 335 -18.34 -10.99 -15.14
N GLY A 336 -18.38 -11.92 -16.09
CA GLY A 336 -19.22 -11.83 -17.28
C GLY A 336 -18.71 -10.84 -18.34
N ARG A 337 -17.44 -10.44 -18.26
CA ARG A 337 -16.83 -9.52 -19.24
C ARG A 337 -16.40 -10.21 -20.52
N MET A 338 -16.11 -11.52 -20.44
CA MET A 338 -15.80 -12.38 -21.57
C MET A 338 -16.49 -13.73 -21.42
N MET A 339 -16.78 -14.39 -22.53
CA MET A 339 -17.44 -15.70 -22.57
C MET A 339 -16.79 -16.52 -23.68
N TRP A 340 -16.61 -17.83 -23.46
CA TRP A 340 -16.06 -18.73 -24.48
C TRP A 340 -17.14 -19.48 -25.25
N VAL A 341 -18.32 -19.61 -24.68
CA VAL A 341 -19.50 -20.19 -25.33
C VAL A 341 -20.65 -19.23 -25.11
N ASP A 342 -21.33 -18.89 -26.21
CA ASP A 342 -22.54 -18.08 -26.17
C ASP A 342 -23.66 -18.93 -25.55
N GLU A 343 -24.38 -18.36 -24.58
CA GLU A 343 -25.42 -19.05 -23.81
C GLU A 343 -26.82 -18.90 -24.39
#